data_AF-A0A240E7K8-F1
#
_entry.id   AF-A0A240E7K8-F1
#
_cell.length_a   1.000
_cell.length_b   1.000
_cell.length_c   1.000
_cell.angle_alpha   90.00
_cell.angle_beta   90.00
_cell.angle_gamma   90.00
#
_symmetry.space_group_name_H-M   'P 1'
#
loop_
_entity.id
_entity.type
_entity.pdbx_description
1 polymer ?
#
loop_
_entity_poly.entity_id
_entity_poly.type
_entity_poly.pdbx_seq_one_letter_code
_entity_poly.pdbx_strand_id
1 'polypeptide(L)'
;MNIKLILLTAASCIAFAACHHAPTHNAKENGQLVQKIENLQAVPASDSNDAKLYQLDKGCAIEFTGFYETGKATETWSFQGKQLLSAKSVISTYVDHGLNQTNNFDQPIKIASQQHKNFDIHDADTQKNFQSLLGYFKDDELQKCQ
;
A
#
# COMPACT_ATOMS: atom_id res chain seq x y z
N MET A 1 23.03 -65.96 13.74
CA MET A 1 22.07 -65.22 12.89
C MET A 1 21.88 -63.86 13.52
N ASN A 2 22.26 -62.81 12.79
CA ASN A 2 22.68 -61.52 13.32
C ASN A 2 21.50 -60.55 13.50
N ILE A 3 21.41 -59.90 14.66
CA ILE A 3 20.46 -58.81 14.95
C ILE A 3 21.08 -57.53 14.40
N LYS A 4 20.51 -56.99 13.31
CA LYS A 4 20.86 -55.65 12.81
C LYS A 4 19.95 -54.62 13.47
N LEU A 5 20.56 -53.86 14.38
CA LEU A 5 20.05 -52.66 15.03
C LEU A 5 19.72 -51.60 13.96
N ILE A 6 18.45 -51.26 13.77
CA ILE A 6 18.03 -50.14 12.92
C ILE A 6 17.94 -48.91 13.81
N LEU A 7 18.83 -47.96 13.56
CA LEU A 7 18.94 -46.66 14.23
C LEU A 7 17.71 -45.79 13.93
N LEU A 8 17.07 -45.30 14.99
CA LEU A 8 16.16 -44.15 14.96
C LEU A 8 16.96 -42.90 14.57
N THR A 9 16.72 -42.34 13.39
CA THR A 9 17.11 -40.95 13.08
C THR A 9 15.91 -40.04 13.32
N ALA A 10 15.97 -39.29 14.41
CA ALA A 10 15.05 -38.18 14.66
C ALA A 10 15.33 -37.09 13.61
N ALA A 11 14.42 -36.94 12.64
CA ALA A 11 14.42 -35.83 11.72
C ALA A 11 13.96 -34.57 12.48
N SER A 12 14.92 -33.78 12.96
CA SER A 12 14.66 -32.45 13.50
C SER A 12 14.00 -31.59 12.42
N CYS A 13 12.70 -31.31 12.60
CA CYS A 13 12.00 -30.31 11.80
C CYS A 13 12.55 -28.93 12.20
N ILE A 14 13.47 -28.40 11.38
CA ILE A 14 13.83 -26.98 11.45
C ILE A 14 12.65 -26.22 10.87
N ALA A 15 11.72 -25.80 11.73
CA ALA A 15 10.70 -24.84 11.36
C ALA A 15 11.40 -23.47 11.22
N PHE A 16 11.78 -23.12 9.99
CA PHE A 16 12.09 -21.73 9.67
C PHE A 16 10.76 -20.96 9.75
N ALA A 17 10.49 -20.33 10.89
CA ALA A 17 9.57 -19.21 10.95
C ALA A 17 10.23 -18.05 10.19
N ALA A 18 10.13 -18.07 8.86
CA ALA A 18 10.44 -16.90 8.06
C ALA A 18 9.38 -15.85 8.39
N CYS A 19 9.68 -14.97 9.34
CA CYS A 19 8.99 -13.70 9.45
C CYS A 19 9.24 -12.97 8.13
N HIS A 20 8.29 -13.08 7.20
CA HIS A 20 8.16 -12.15 6.09
C HIS A 20 7.83 -10.80 6.73
N HIS A 21 8.87 -10.07 7.11
CA HIS A 21 8.77 -8.63 7.28
C HIS A 21 8.54 -8.10 5.87
N ALA A 22 7.26 -8.03 5.47
CA ALA A 22 6.89 -7.30 4.27
C ALA A 22 7.50 -5.90 4.45
N PRO A 23 8.41 -5.46 3.57
CA PRO A 23 8.97 -4.13 3.68
C PRO A 23 7.80 -3.17 3.73
N THR A 24 7.68 -2.39 4.82
CA THR A 24 6.82 -1.22 4.83
C THR A 24 7.48 -0.20 3.91
N HIS A 25 7.42 -0.43 2.60
CA HIS A 25 7.94 0.49 1.61
C HIS A 25 7.03 1.72 1.68
N ASN A 26 7.47 2.76 2.39
CA ASN A 26 6.86 4.06 2.34
C ASN A 26 7.39 4.73 1.08
N ALA A 27 6.59 4.76 0.02
CA ALA A 27 6.97 5.40 -1.25
C ALA A 27 7.50 6.83 -1.04
N LYS A 28 6.93 7.54 -0.05
CA LYS A 28 7.30 8.89 0.36
C LYS A 28 8.75 9.03 0.88
N GLU A 29 9.33 7.99 1.48
CA GLU A 29 10.65 8.11 2.14
C GLU A 29 11.81 7.86 1.17
N ASN A 30 11.58 7.09 0.10
CA ASN A 30 12.65 6.65 -0.81
C ASN A 30 12.42 7.06 -2.29
N GLY A 31 11.37 7.83 -2.58
CA GLY A 31 10.97 8.18 -3.95
C GLY A 31 10.95 9.67 -4.25
N GLN A 32 11.26 10.03 -5.50
CA GLN A 32 11.07 11.40 -6.00
C GLN A 32 9.61 11.60 -6.39
N LEU A 33 8.93 12.59 -5.81
CA LEU A 33 7.59 12.98 -6.25
C LEU A 33 7.68 13.56 -7.67
N VAL A 34 7.01 12.93 -8.62
CA VAL A 34 7.02 13.36 -10.03
C VAL A 34 5.68 13.94 -10.47
N GLN A 35 4.57 13.52 -9.88
CA GLN A 35 3.25 14.10 -10.15
C GLN A 35 2.32 14.00 -8.95
N LYS A 36 1.48 15.01 -8.75
CA LYS A 36 0.36 15.00 -7.80
C LYS A 36 -0.94 15.34 -8.53
N ILE A 37 -1.98 14.60 -8.24
CA ILE A 37 -3.36 14.87 -8.65
C ILE A 37 -4.18 15.10 -7.38
N GLU A 38 -4.99 16.15 -7.38
CA GLU A 38 -5.86 16.51 -6.27
C GLU A 38 -7.32 16.41 -6.70
N ASN A 39 -8.21 16.20 -5.73
CA ASN A 39 -9.66 16.14 -5.93
C ASN A 39 -10.10 15.06 -6.92
N LEU A 40 -9.48 13.88 -6.83
CA LEU A 40 -9.84 12.72 -7.63
C LEU A 40 -11.25 12.23 -7.28
N GLN A 41 -12.10 12.13 -8.29
CA GLN A 41 -13.36 11.40 -8.17
C GLN A 41 -13.02 9.90 -8.08
N ALA A 42 -13.08 9.33 -6.88
CA ALA A 42 -12.83 7.92 -6.62
C ALA A 42 -14.12 7.21 -6.18
N VAL A 43 -14.13 5.88 -6.25
CA VAL A 43 -15.23 5.04 -5.77
C VAL A 43 -14.70 4.15 -4.63
N PRO A 44 -15.33 4.16 -3.44
CA PRO A 44 -16.50 4.97 -3.05
C PRO A 44 -16.19 6.49 -3.01
N ALA A 45 -17.23 7.32 -3.15
CA ALA A 45 -17.09 8.76 -3.14
C ALA A 45 -16.51 9.26 -1.81
N SER A 46 -15.45 10.06 -1.89
CA SER A 46 -14.77 10.68 -0.75
C SER A 46 -14.29 12.08 -1.15
N ASP A 47 -14.32 13.01 -0.21
CA ASP A 47 -13.94 14.39 -0.44
C ASP A 47 -12.42 14.52 -0.56
N SER A 48 -11.93 15.35 -1.49
CA SER A 48 -10.53 15.77 -1.59
C SER A 48 -9.50 14.64 -1.74
N ASN A 49 -9.83 13.56 -2.46
CA ASN A 49 -8.87 12.47 -2.69
C ASN A 49 -7.63 12.96 -3.44
N ASP A 50 -6.46 12.57 -2.98
CA ASP A 50 -5.19 12.86 -3.65
C ASP A 50 -4.50 11.58 -4.11
N ALA A 51 -3.85 11.67 -5.26
CA ALA A 51 -2.91 10.64 -5.71
C ALA A 51 -1.58 11.27 -6.06
N LYS A 52 -0.51 10.62 -5.62
CA LYS A 52 0.87 11.04 -5.88
C LYS A 52 1.61 9.92 -6.56
N LEU A 53 2.33 10.24 -7.62
CA LEU A 53 3.24 9.34 -8.29
C LEU A 53 4.67 9.65 -7.83
N TYR A 54 5.33 8.62 -7.32
CA TYR A 54 6.72 8.64 -6.92
C TYR A 54 7.54 7.77 -7.86
N GLN A 55 8.62 8.32 -8.41
CA GLN A 55 9.66 7.54 -9.06
C GLN A 55 10.58 6.94 -7.99
N LEU A 56 10.85 5.64 -8.10
CA LEU A 56 11.74 4.89 -7.23
C LEU A 56 12.99 4.44 -8.01
N ASP A 57 14.00 3.93 -7.32
CA ASP A 57 15.18 3.33 -7.98
C ASP A 57 14.80 2.19 -8.93
N LYS A 58 13.69 1.49 -8.64
CA LYS A 58 13.14 0.39 -9.44
C LYS A 58 11.64 0.58 -9.59
N GLY A 59 11.22 1.14 -10.72
CA GLY A 59 9.82 1.41 -11.03
C GLY A 59 9.27 2.62 -10.27
N CYS A 60 8.01 2.54 -9.89
CA CYS A 60 7.27 3.64 -9.28
C CYS A 60 6.34 3.16 -8.16
N ALA A 61 5.83 4.13 -7.40
CA ALA A 61 4.71 3.91 -6.50
C ALA A 61 3.67 5.02 -6.62
N ILE A 62 2.40 4.63 -6.59
CA ILE A 62 1.28 5.54 -6.38
C ILE A 62 0.91 5.51 -4.91
N GLU A 63 0.84 6.68 -4.27
CA GLU A 63 0.16 6.88 -3.00
C GLU A 63 -1.21 7.49 -3.29
N PHE A 64 -2.28 6.77 -2.97
CA PHE A 64 -3.65 7.30 -3.02
C PHE A 64 -4.13 7.56 -1.58
N THR A 65 -4.73 8.72 -1.33
CA THR A 65 -5.37 9.02 -0.04
C THR A 65 -6.83 9.34 -0.27
N GLY A 66 -7.70 8.55 0.36
CA GLY A 66 -9.13 8.80 0.45
C GLY A 66 -9.53 9.27 1.85
N PHE A 67 -10.29 10.37 1.93
CA PHE A 67 -10.75 10.93 3.20
C PHE A 67 -12.21 10.54 3.48
N TYR A 68 -12.48 10.11 4.70
CA TYR A 68 -13.81 9.74 5.15
C TYR A 68 -14.14 10.52 6.42
N GLU A 69 -15.41 10.73 6.72
CA GLU A 69 -15.85 11.44 7.93
C GLU A 69 -15.12 10.98 9.21
N THR A 70 -14.89 9.67 9.33
CA THR A 70 -14.30 9.05 10.51
C THR A 70 -12.80 8.81 10.42
N GLY A 71 -12.14 9.14 9.31
CA GLY A 71 -10.79 8.66 9.05
C GLY A 71 -10.22 8.94 7.67
N LYS A 72 -9.23 8.15 7.29
CA LYS A 72 -8.70 8.11 5.92
C LYS A 72 -8.21 6.71 5.57
N ALA A 73 -8.20 6.39 4.29
CA ALA A 73 -7.44 5.28 3.75
C ALA A 73 -6.26 5.84 2.95
N THR A 74 -5.06 5.35 3.24
CA THR A 74 -3.89 5.59 2.40
C THR A 74 -3.49 4.27 1.76
N GLU A 75 -3.49 4.24 0.44
CA GLU A 75 -3.10 3.08 -0.35
C GLU A 75 -1.77 3.31 -1.03
N THR A 76 -0.95 2.26 -1.11
CA THR A 76 0.32 2.29 -1.82
C THR A 76 0.33 1.18 -2.86
N TRP A 77 0.57 1.57 -4.11
CA TRP A 77 0.60 0.68 -5.27
C TRP A 77 1.99 0.76 -5.88
N SER A 78 2.84 -0.24 -5.67
CA SER A 78 4.18 -0.31 -6.27
C SER A 78 4.14 -1.08 -7.59
N PHE A 79 4.80 -0.57 -8.61
CA PHE A 79 4.74 -1.16 -9.95
C PHE A 79 6.00 -0.88 -10.77
N GLN A 80 6.22 -1.68 -11.80
CA GLN A 80 7.23 -1.45 -12.83
C GLN A 80 6.60 -1.55 -14.21
N GLY A 81 6.79 -0.52 -15.05
CA GLY A 81 6.04 -0.34 -16.29
C GLY A 81 4.54 -0.31 -16.03
N LYS A 82 3.82 -1.36 -16.47
CA LYS A 82 2.39 -1.57 -16.19
C LYS A 82 2.11 -2.76 -15.26
N GLN A 83 3.16 -3.39 -14.73
CA GLN A 83 3.03 -4.56 -13.88
C GLN A 83 2.92 -4.14 -12.42
N LEU A 84 1.79 -4.45 -11.79
CA LEU A 84 1.61 -4.29 -10.35
C LEU A 84 2.48 -5.30 -9.59
N LEU A 85 3.28 -4.81 -8.64
CA LEU A 85 4.19 -5.62 -7.81
C LEU A 85 3.66 -5.80 -6.38
N SER A 86 3.01 -4.77 -5.84
CA SER A 86 2.35 -4.86 -4.53
C SER A 86 1.30 -3.76 -4.41
N ALA A 87 0.27 -4.05 -3.62
CA ALA A 87 -0.77 -3.10 -3.27
C ALA A 87 -1.17 -3.30 -1.80
N LYS A 88 -1.22 -2.22 -1.04
CA LYS A 88 -1.63 -2.22 0.37
C LYS A 88 -2.47 -0.99 0.70
N SER A 89 -3.32 -1.12 1.70
CA SER A 89 -4.12 -0.04 2.28
C SER A 89 -3.88 0.05 3.77
N VAL A 90 -3.77 1.27 4.27
CA VAL A 90 -3.76 1.61 5.69
C VAL A 90 -4.97 2.47 5.97
N ILE A 91 -5.91 1.94 6.73
CA ILE A 91 -7.12 2.63 7.15
C ILE A 91 -6.88 3.15 8.55
N SER A 92 -6.96 4.47 8.73
CA SER A 92 -6.81 5.12 10.03
C SER A 92 -8.14 5.74 10.44
N THR A 93 -8.61 5.43 11.64
CA THR A 93 -9.78 6.10 12.24
C THR A 93 -9.35 7.15 13.24
N TYR A 94 -10.13 8.22 13.39
CA TYR A 94 -9.83 9.31 14.32
C TYR A 94 -10.61 9.17 15.63
N VAL A 95 -10.03 9.63 16.74
CA VAL A 95 -10.62 9.48 18.10
C VAL A 95 -11.97 10.18 18.23
N ASP A 96 -12.23 11.27 17.50
CA ASP A 96 -13.43 12.10 17.63
C ASP A 96 -14.04 12.52 16.27
N HIS A 97 -14.09 11.63 15.27
CA HIS A 97 -14.59 11.95 13.91
C HIS A 97 -13.86 13.16 13.28
N GLY A 98 -12.55 13.25 13.51
CA GLY A 98 -11.68 14.42 13.39
C GLY A 98 -11.51 15.09 12.02
N LEU A 99 -12.47 14.99 11.10
CA LEU A 99 -12.61 15.88 9.95
C LEU A 99 -13.81 16.83 10.12
N ASN A 100 -14.03 17.38 11.31
CA ASN A 100 -14.68 18.68 11.36
C ASN A 100 -13.70 19.65 10.68
N GLN A 101 -13.95 19.98 9.41
CA GLN A 101 -13.16 20.89 8.57
C GLN A 101 -13.08 22.33 9.11
N THR A 102 -13.50 22.53 10.36
CA THR A 102 -13.46 23.78 11.09
C THR A 102 -12.41 23.69 12.20
N ASN A 103 -11.27 24.34 11.91
CA ASN A 103 -10.45 25.11 12.87
C ASN A 103 -9.26 24.37 13.52
N ASN A 104 -8.06 24.82 13.14
CA ASN A 104 -6.71 24.56 13.68
C ASN A 104 -5.96 23.31 13.19
N PHE A 105 -5.17 23.52 12.13
CA PHE A 105 -4.11 22.63 11.66
C PHE A 105 -2.92 22.46 12.64
N ASP A 106 -2.93 23.14 13.79
CA ASP A 106 -1.82 23.13 14.77
C ASP A 106 -1.87 21.96 15.78
N GLN A 107 -2.91 21.14 15.76
CA GLN A 107 -3.00 19.95 16.61
C GLN A 107 -2.91 18.68 15.76
N PRO A 108 -2.03 17.72 16.11
CA PRO A 108 -1.94 16.47 15.37
C PRO A 108 -3.26 15.71 15.48
N ILE A 109 -3.81 15.29 14.35
CA ILE A 109 -4.99 14.41 14.30
C ILE A 109 -4.63 13.12 15.06
N LYS A 110 -5.37 12.83 16.13
CA LYS A 110 -5.17 11.62 16.93
C LYS A 110 -5.80 10.42 16.24
N ILE A 111 -4.96 9.42 15.95
CA ILE A 111 -5.40 8.14 15.38
C ILE A 111 -5.92 7.24 16.51
N ALA A 112 -7.17 6.82 16.40
CA ALA A 112 -7.81 5.87 17.32
C ALA A 112 -7.43 4.43 17.01
N SER A 113 -7.42 4.08 15.72
CA SER A 113 -7.04 2.75 15.26
C SER A 113 -6.42 2.79 13.87
N GLN A 114 -5.58 1.79 13.58
CA GLN A 114 -5.04 1.55 12.25
C GLN A 114 -5.28 0.11 11.85
N GLN A 115 -5.76 -0.09 10.63
CA GLN A 115 -5.93 -1.39 10.01
C GLN A 115 -5.11 -1.44 8.73
N HIS A 116 -4.46 -2.58 8.51
CA HIS A 116 -3.65 -2.82 7.33
C HIS A 116 -4.31 -3.91 6.49
N LYS A 117 -4.40 -3.67 5.19
CA LYS A 117 -4.90 -4.65 4.21
C LYS A 117 -3.87 -4.76 3.09
N ASN A 118 -3.45 -5.98 2.78
CA ASN A 118 -2.75 -6.27 1.54
C ASN A 118 -3.79 -6.70 0.50
N PHE A 119 -3.69 -6.18 -0.71
CA PHE A 119 -4.52 -6.61 -1.82
C PHE A 119 -3.84 -7.77 -2.56
N ASP A 120 -4.63 -8.69 -3.09
CA ASP A 120 -4.14 -9.72 -3.99
C ASP A 120 -3.84 -9.09 -5.35
N ILE A 121 -2.57 -9.08 -5.76
CA ILE A 121 -2.16 -8.46 -7.03
C ILE A 121 -2.66 -9.25 -8.25
N HIS A 122 -3.19 -10.46 -8.09
CA HIS A 122 -3.76 -11.23 -9.19
C HIS A 122 -5.30 -11.13 -9.25
N ASP A 123 -5.92 -10.49 -8.25
CA ASP A 123 -7.35 -10.23 -8.24
C ASP A 123 -7.75 -9.22 -9.32
N ALA A 124 -8.89 -9.49 -9.97
CA ALA A 124 -9.35 -8.73 -11.13
C ALA A 124 -9.76 -7.29 -10.75
N ASP A 125 -10.39 -7.11 -9.59
CA ASP A 125 -10.81 -5.78 -9.12
C ASP A 125 -9.60 -4.96 -8.69
N THR A 126 -8.62 -5.59 -8.04
CA THR A 126 -7.34 -4.96 -7.68
C THR A 126 -6.60 -4.48 -8.93
N GLN A 127 -6.52 -5.30 -9.98
CA GLN A 127 -5.92 -4.91 -11.26
C GLN A 127 -6.69 -3.78 -11.93
N LYS A 128 -8.03 -3.84 -11.94
CA LYS A 128 -8.87 -2.79 -12.51
C LYS A 128 -8.67 -1.44 -11.80
N ASN A 129 -8.64 -1.44 -10.48
CA ASN A 129 -8.42 -0.24 -9.68
C ASN A 129 -7.03 0.35 -9.95
N PHE A 130 -5.99 -0.50 -10.02
CA PHE A 130 -4.65 -0.05 -10.37
C PHE A 130 -4.59 0.59 -11.77
N GLN A 131 -5.20 -0.02 -12.78
CA GLN A 131 -5.24 0.55 -14.13
C GLN A 131 -6.03 1.87 -14.16
N SER A 132 -7.11 1.97 -13.39
CA SER A 132 -7.85 3.23 -13.24
C SER A 132 -6.98 4.32 -12.62
N LEU A 133 -6.19 4.00 -11.59
CA LEU A 133 -5.27 4.94 -10.95
C LEU A 133 -4.17 5.39 -11.91
N LEU A 134 -3.59 4.49 -12.70
CA LEU A 134 -2.61 4.84 -13.73
C LEU A 134 -3.16 5.88 -14.71
N GLY A 135 -4.43 5.75 -15.11
CA GLY A 135 -5.08 6.64 -16.08
C GLY A 135 -5.18 8.11 -15.68
N TYR A 136 -4.92 8.47 -14.42
CA TYR A 136 -4.90 9.86 -13.97
C TYR A 136 -3.54 10.56 -14.13
N PHE A 137 -2.47 9.79 -14.35
CA PHE A 137 -1.11 10.33 -14.50
C PHE A 137 -0.77 10.57 -15.97
N LYS A 138 0.14 11.51 -16.23
CA LYS A 138 0.58 11.82 -17.59
C LYS A 138 1.48 10.70 -18.11
N ASP A 139 1.34 10.36 -19.40
CA ASP A 139 2.15 9.32 -20.04
C ASP A 139 3.67 9.57 -19.88
N ASP A 140 4.13 10.82 -20.04
CA ASP A 140 5.54 11.20 -19.87
C ASP A 140 6.06 10.92 -18.45
N GLU A 141 5.20 11.03 -17.44
CA GLU A 141 5.55 10.71 -16.05
C GLU A 141 5.55 9.21 -15.82
N LEU A 142 4.61 8.48 -16.43
CA LEU A 142 4.55 7.01 -16.37
C LEU A 142 5.70 6.34 -17.12
N GLN A 143 6.27 6.96 -18.15
CA GLN A 143 7.46 6.45 -18.84
C GLN A 143 8.69 6.35 -17.95
N LYS A 144 8.76 7.16 -16.88
CA LYS A 144 9.84 7.12 -15.88
C LYS A 144 9.77 5.89 -14.97
N CYS A 145 8.71 5.10 -15.08
CA CYS A 145 8.41 3.95 -14.23
C CYS A 145 8.81 2.59 -14.83
N GLN A 146 9.49 2.56 -15.99
CA GLN A 146 9.91 1.31 -16.66
C GLN A 146 11.00 0.55 -15.91
#